data_AF-A0A3L7ARD7-F1
#
_entry.id   AF-A0A3L7ARD7-F1
#
_cell.length_a   1.000
_cell.length_b   1.000
_cell.length_c   1.000
_cell.angle_alpha   90.00
_cell.angle_beta   90.00
_cell.angle_gamma   90.00
#
_symmetry.space_group_name_H-M   'P 1'
#
loop_
_entity.id
_entity.type
_entity.pdbx_description
1 polymer ?
#
loop_
_entity_poly.entity_id
_entity_poly.type
_entity_poly.pdbx_seq_one_letter_code
_entity_poly.pdbx_strand_id
1 'polypeptide(L)' 'MVEEDRPAAAPAPIIGADLSRLSVAEIEARIAELKTEIARLEEALSRKKASLDAANAAFKF' A
#
# COMPACT_ATOMS: atom_id res chain seq x y z
N MET A 1 10.40 38.82 9.17
CA MET A 1 11.16 37.56 9.23
C MET A 1 10.48 36.61 8.26
N VAL A 2 11.18 36.17 7.24
CA VAL A 2 10.64 35.23 6.24
C VAL A 2 10.61 33.88 6.93
N GLU A 3 9.43 33.33 7.16
CA GLU A 3 9.26 32.02 7.77
C GLU A 3 9.83 31.00 6.77
N GLU A 4 11.02 30.49 7.08
CA GLU A 4 11.72 29.45 6.32
C GLU A 4 10.75 28.30 6.02
N ASP A 5 10.53 28.06 4.73
CA ASP A 5 9.81 26.92 4.18
C ASP A 5 10.60 25.65 4.53
N ARG A 6 10.43 25.18 5.77
CA ARG A 6 11.09 23.96 6.24
C ARG A 6 10.49 22.81 5.45
N PRO A 7 11.32 22.00 4.77
CA PRO A 7 10.81 20.86 4.01
C PRO A 7 10.01 19.97 4.95
N ALA A 8 8.75 19.71 4.60
CA ALA A 8 7.90 18.81 5.36
C ALA A 8 8.64 17.49 5.58
N ALA A 9 8.73 17.05 6.84
CA ALA A 9 9.43 15.82 7.18
C ALA A 9 8.87 14.67 6.34
N ALA A 10 9.77 13.90 5.71
CA ALA A 10 9.36 12.77 4.90
C ALA A 10 8.46 11.82 5.72
N PRO A 11 7.37 11.30 5.12
CA PRO A 11 6.48 10.39 5.83
C PRO A 11 7.30 9.20 6.35
N ALA A 12 7.07 8.84 7.62
CA ALA A 12 7.78 7.73 8.22
C ALA A 12 7.58 6.46 7.39
N PRO A 13 8.64 5.67 7.14
CA PRO A 13 8.52 4.43 6.39
C PRO A 13 7.49 3.52 7.07
N ILE A 14 6.53 3.01 6.30
CA ILE A 14 5.44 2.17 6.83
C ILE A 14 5.91 0.72 7.01
N ILE A 15 6.75 0.22 6.09
CA ILE A 15 7.28 -1.15 6.11
C ILE A 15 8.66 -1.16 6.75
N GLY A 16 8.88 -2.05 7.71
CA GLY A 16 10.16 -2.15 8.43
C GLY A 16 10.42 -0.99 9.39
N ALA A 17 9.40 -0.19 9.71
CA ALA A 17 9.48 0.86 10.72
C ALA A 17 9.74 0.25 12.11
N ASP A 18 10.53 0.93 12.93
CA ASP A 18 10.67 0.56 14.33
C ASP A 18 9.33 0.76 15.06
N LEU A 19 8.81 -0.34 15.62
CA LEU A 19 7.53 -0.38 16.33
C LEU A 19 7.67 -0.01 17.81
N SER A 20 8.90 0.10 18.34
CA SER A 20 9.15 0.34 19.77
C SER A 20 8.57 1.66 20.28
N ARG A 21 8.33 2.61 19.36
CA ARG A 21 7.78 3.95 19.63
C ARG A 21 6.28 4.07 19.37
N LEU A 22 5.64 3.02 18.87
CA LEU A 22 4.20 3.02 18.60
C LEU A 22 3.45 2.42 19.77
N SER A 23 2.30 3.02 20.09
CA SER A 23 1.31 2.42 20.97
C SER A 23 0.61 1.24 20.30
N VAL A 24 -0.05 0.40 21.11
CA VAL A 24 -0.85 -0.74 20.62
C VAL A 24 -1.93 -0.28 19.65
N ALA A 25 -2.64 0.81 19.96
CA ALA A 25 -3.71 1.34 19.11
C ALA A 25 -3.18 1.84 17.75
N GLU A 26 -2.00 2.46 17.72
CA GLU A 26 -1.36 2.87 16.46
C GLU A 26 -0.94 1.68 15.61
N ILE A 27 -0.46 0.61 16.23
CA ILE A 27 -0.13 -0.64 15.54
C ILE A 27 -1.40 -1.28 14.97
N GLU A 28 -2.49 -1.34 15.74
CA GLU A 28 -3.78 -1.87 15.28
C GLU A 28 -4.34 -1.08 14.10
N ALA A 29 -4.33 0.26 14.17
CA ALA A 29 -4.78 1.13 13.09
C ALA A 29 -3.96 0.90 11.81
N ARG A 30 -2.63 0.84 11.94
CA ARG A 30 -1.73 0.57 10.82
C ARG A 30 -1.97 -0.81 10.20
N ILE A 31 -2.23 -1.84 11.02
CA ILE A 31 -2.58 -3.17 10.52
C ILE A 31 -3.88 -3.13 9.71
N ALA A 32 -4.90 -2.40 10.19
CA ALA A 32 -6.18 -2.30 9.49
C ALA A 32 -6.03 -1.60 8.11
N GLU A 33 -5.25 -0.52 8.06
CA GLU A 33 -4.92 0.17 6.80
C GLU A 33 -4.20 -0.75 5.82
N LEU A 34 -3.16 -1.45 6.27
CA LEU A 34 -2.38 -2.36 5.43
C LEU A 34 -3.22 -3.54 4.91
N LYS A 35 -4.13 -4.09 5.74
CA LYS A 35 -5.05 -5.15 5.30
C LYS A 35 -6.01 -4.66 4.22
N THR A 36 -6.53 -3.45 4.37
CA THR A 36 -7.39 -2.82 3.37
C THR A 36 -6.64 -2.65 2.04
N GLU A 37 -5.39 -2.19 2.11
CA GLU A 37 -4.57 -2.02 0.91
C GLU A 37 -4.21 -3.37 0.26
N ILE A 38 -3.92 -4.42 1.05
CA ILE A 38 -3.70 -5.77 0.53
C ILE A 38 -4.93 -6.25 -0.25
N ALA A 39 -6.13 -6.12 0.31
CA ALA A 39 -7.36 -6.51 -0.38
C ALA A 39 -7.54 -5.77 -1.72
N ARG A 40 -7.28 -4.45 -1.74
CA ARG A 40 -7.32 -3.64 -2.97
C ARG A 40 -6.35 -4.15 -4.03
N LEU A 41 -5.13 -4.51 -3.63
CA LEU A 41 -4.09 -5.03 -4.52
C LEU A 41 -4.44 -6.43 -5.05
N GLU A 42 -4.98 -7.31 -4.21
CA GLU A 42 -5.43 -8.65 -4.61
C GLU A 42 -6.54 -8.58 -5.66
N GLU A 43 -7.53 -7.70 -5.47
CA GLU A 43 -8.56 -7.50 -6.48
C GLU A 43 -7.98 -6.96 -7.80
N ALA A 44 -7.07 -5.99 -7.74
CA ALA A 44 -6.43 -5.44 -8.92
C ALA A 44 -5.61 -6.52 -9.66
N LEU A 45 -4.91 -7.38 -8.93
CA LEU A 45 -4.19 -8.51 -9.47
C LEU A 45 -5.14 -9.50 -10.15
N SER A 46 -6.26 -9.83 -9.51
CA SER A 46 -7.28 -10.72 -10.05
C SER A 46 -7.83 -10.21 -11.39
N ARG A 47 -8.19 -8.91 -11.45
CA ARG A 47 -8.65 -8.26 -12.68
C ARG A 47 -7.60 -8.33 -13.79
N LYS A 48 -6.33 -8.09 -13.47
CA LYS A 48 -5.23 -8.17 -14.44
C LYS A 48 -5.01 -9.60 -14.95
N LYS A 49 -5.08 -10.60 -14.08
CA LYS A 49 -4.97 -12.02 -14.47
C LYS A 49 -6.11 -12.43 -15.39
N ALA A 50 -7.36 -12.09 -15.05
CA ALA A 50 -8.51 -12.38 -15.90
C ALA A 50 -8.36 -11.77 -17.31
N SER A 51 -7.86 -10.53 -17.39
CA SER A 51 -7.57 -9.88 -18.67
C SER A 51 -6.47 -10.59 -19.47
N LEU A 52 -5.41 -11.06 -18.79
CA LEU A 52 -4.32 -11.79 -19.43
C LEU A 52 -4.78 -13.16 -19.93
N ASP A 53 -5.58 -13.88 -19.14
CA ASP A 53 -6.12 -15.19 -19.51
C ASP A 53 -7.09 -15.08 -20.69
N ALA A 54 -7.93 -14.06 -20.71
CA ALA A 54 -8.81 -13.77 -21.86
C ALA A 54 -8.02 -13.47 -23.14
N ALA A 55 -6.94 -12.69 -23.04
CA ALA A 55 -6.05 -12.43 -24.17
C ALA A 55 -5.36 -13.73 -24.63
N ASN A 56 -4.80 -14.51 -23.70
CA ASN A 56 -4.16 -15.78 -24.02
C ASN A 56 -5.12 -16.76 -24.71
N ALA A 57 -6.39 -16.80 -24.31
CA ALA A 57 -7.40 -17.64 -24.95
C ALA A 57 -7.77 -17.14 -26.36
N ALA A 58 -7.82 -15.82 -26.56
CA ALA A 58 -8.14 -15.21 -27.86
C ALA A 58 -7.02 -15.37 -28.91
N PHE A 59 -5.76 -15.56 -28.47
CA PHE A 59 -4.59 -15.67 -29.35
C PHE A 59 -4.03 -17.10 -29.50
N LYS A 60 -4.73 -18.14 -29.02
CA LYS A 60 -4.35 -19.54 -29.31
C LYS A 60 -4.92 -19.98 -30.66
N PHE A 61 -4.03 -20.31 -31.60
CA PHE A 61 -4.31 -21.07 -32.82
C PHE A 61 -4.15 -22.58 -32.57
#